data_AF-A0A7C9EV16-F1
#
_entry.id   AF-A0A7C9EV16-F1
#
_cell.length_a   1.000
_cell.length_b   1.000
_cell.length_c   1.000
_cell.angle_alpha   90.00
_cell.angle_beta   90.00
_cell.angle_gamma   90.00
#
_symmetry.space_group_name_H-M   'P 1'
#
loop_
_entity.id
_entity.type
_entity.pdbx_description
1 polymer ?
#
loop_
_entity_poly.entity_id
_entity_poly.type
_entity_poly.pdbx_seq_one_letter_code
_entity_poly.pdbx_strand_id
1 'polypeptide(L)'
;VGAYGTPYQDGLFFFDFQLPPEYPDIPPSVHYHSGGWKINPNLYEEGKVCLSLLNTWTGRGNEVWDPESSSILQILVSLQGLVLNSRPYFNEAGYDKQIG
;
A
#
# COMPACT_ATOMS: atom_id res chain seq x y z
N VAL A 1 1.79 -12.52 -0.10
CA VAL A 1 0.91 -13.48 -0.82
C VAL A 1 -0.48 -12.88 -0.87
N GLY A 2 -1.12 -12.86 -2.04
CA GLY A 2 -2.48 -12.35 -2.18
C GLY A 2 -3.51 -13.27 -1.54
N ALA A 3 -4.53 -12.68 -0.92
CA ALA A 3 -5.50 -13.40 -0.12
C ALA A 3 -6.54 -14.15 -0.97
N TYR A 4 -7.07 -15.25 -0.42
CA TYR A 4 -8.18 -15.99 -1.01
C TYR A 4 -9.39 -15.09 -1.27
N GLY A 5 -10.06 -15.29 -2.41
CA GLY A 5 -11.24 -14.51 -2.77
C GLY A 5 -10.94 -13.09 -3.27
N THR A 6 -9.67 -12.77 -3.53
CA THR A 6 -9.26 -11.54 -4.20
C THR A 6 -8.74 -11.85 -5.62
N PRO A 7 -8.72 -10.88 -6.54
CA PRO A 7 -8.06 -11.05 -7.85
C PRO A 7 -6.56 -11.38 -7.75
N TYR A 8 -5.98 -11.21 -6.56
CA TYR A 8 -4.57 -11.43 -6.26
C TYR A 8 -4.27 -12.82 -5.68
N GLN A 9 -5.30 -13.65 -5.50
CA GLN A 9 -5.20 -14.94 -4.80
C GLN A 9 -3.99 -15.76 -5.27
N ASP A 10 -3.23 -16.27 -4.29
CA ASP A 10 -2.03 -17.08 -4.47
C ASP A 10 -0.87 -16.39 -5.22
N GLY A 11 -1.04 -15.13 -5.63
CA GLY A 11 -0.01 -14.29 -6.22
C GLY A 11 1.09 -13.92 -5.23
N LEU A 12 2.33 -13.95 -5.71
CA LEU A 12 3.50 -13.50 -4.97
C LEU A 12 3.83 -12.06 -5.35
N PHE A 13 3.93 -11.20 -4.33
CA PHE A 13 4.22 -9.78 -4.48
C PHE A 13 5.46 -9.47 -3.64
N PHE A 14 6.46 -8.88 -4.28
CA PHE A 14 7.74 -8.56 -3.66
C PHE A 14 7.86 -7.06 -3.47
N PHE A 15 8.32 -6.67 -2.29
CA PHE A 15 8.48 -5.28 -1.89
C PHE A 15 9.82 -5.11 -1.21
N ASP A 16 10.57 -4.08 -1.59
CA ASP A 16 11.78 -3.67 -0.89
C ASP A 16 11.42 -2.59 0.12
N PHE A 17 11.90 -2.74 1.35
CA PHE A 17 11.77 -1.77 2.42
C PHE A 17 13.15 -1.19 2.73
N GLN A 18 13.29 0.12 2.52
CA GLN A 18 14.49 0.85 2.91
C GLN A 18 14.18 1.72 4.11
N LEU A 19 14.90 1.50 5.22
CA LEU A 19 14.86 2.35 6.40
C LEU A 19 15.88 3.48 6.22
N PRO A 20 15.45 4.74 6.05
CA PRO A 20 16.36 5.86 5.94
C PRO A 20 17.05 6.16 7.29
N PRO A 21 18.17 6.92 7.30
CA PRO A 21 18.85 7.32 8.53
C PRO A 21 17.96 8.05 9.53
N GLU A 22 16.94 8.75 9.06
CA GLU A 22 15.98 9.51 9.86
C GLU A 22 14.82 8.64 10.40
N TYR A 23 14.80 7.33 10.13
CA TYR A 23 13.80 6.44 10.72
C TYR A 23 13.98 6.34 12.26
N PRO A 24 12.91 6.44 13.07
CA PRO A 24 11.49 6.40 12.70
C PRO A 24 10.82 7.77 12.51
N ASP A 25 11.54 8.89 12.55
CA ASP A 25 10.96 10.23 12.41
C ASP A 25 10.27 10.42 11.04
N ILE A 26 10.73 9.68 10.02
CA ILE A 26 10.06 9.55 8.71
C ILE A 26 9.76 8.07 8.41
N PRO A 27 8.73 7.77 7.58
CA PRO A 27 8.40 6.39 7.23
C PRO A 27 9.49 5.72 6.39
N PRO A 28 9.50 4.38 6.32
CA PRO A 28 10.35 3.67 5.37
C PRO A 28 9.97 4.01 3.93
N SER A 29 10.94 3.95 3.03
CA SER A 29 10.66 3.95 1.59
C SER A 29 10.33 2.52 1.13
N VAL A 30 9.26 2.37 0.34
CA VAL A 30 8.81 1.06 -0.15
C VAL A 30 8.79 1.07 -1.67
N HIS A 31 9.38 0.05 -2.28
CA HIS A 31 9.37 -0.19 -3.72
C HIS A 31 8.69 -1.51 -4.05
N TYR A 32 7.69 -1.48 -4.93
CA TYR A 32 7.00 -2.65 -5.44
C TYR A 32 7.65 -3.16 -6.72
N HIS A 33 8.00 -4.45 -6.75
CA HIS A 33 8.47 -5.10 -7.96
C HIS A 33 7.30 -5.41 -8.90
N SER A 34 6.95 -4.44 -9.75
CA SER A 34 5.78 -4.49 -10.64
C SER A 34 5.93 -5.45 -11.82
N GLY A 35 7.16 -5.70 -12.27
CA GLY A 35 7.42 -6.37 -13.54
C GLY A 35 6.85 -5.63 -14.76
N GLY A 36 6.60 -4.32 -14.65
CA GLY A 36 6.02 -3.49 -15.70
C GLY A 36 4.49 -3.46 -15.76
N TRP A 37 3.79 -3.94 -14.72
CA TRP A 37 2.33 -4.02 -14.69
C TRP A 37 1.70 -3.09 -13.65
N LYS A 38 0.61 -2.41 -14.01
CA LYS A 38 -0.27 -1.70 -13.07
C LYS A 38 -1.44 -2.56 -12.64
N ILE A 39 -1.25 -3.37 -11.60
CA ILE A 39 -2.25 -4.33 -11.12
C ILE A 39 -3.24 -3.77 -10.09
N ASN A 40 -2.98 -2.56 -9.58
CA ASN A 40 -3.82 -1.89 -8.58
C ASN A 40 -3.67 -0.37 -8.72
N PRO A 41 -4.71 0.43 -8.48
CA PRO A 41 -4.60 1.90 -8.47
C PRO A 41 -3.49 2.44 -7.55
N ASN A 42 -3.19 1.74 -6.45
CA ASN A 42 -2.13 2.12 -5.50
C ASN A 42 -0.75 1.50 -5.78
N LEU A 43 -0.62 0.62 -6.78
CA LEU A 43 0.63 -0.04 -7.17
C LEU A 43 1.00 0.33 -8.60
N TYR A 44 1.96 1.23 -8.74
CA TYR A 44 2.31 1.83 -10.02
C TYR A 44 3.34 0.98 -10.78
N GLU A 45 3.42 1.20 -12.10
CA GLU A 45 4.31 0.45 -13.00
C GLU A 45 5.79 0.68 -12.65
N GLU A 46 6.14 1.89 -12.24
CA GLU A 46 7.49 2.26 -11.77
C GLU A 46 7.80 1.75 -10.34
N GLY A 47 6.88 1.00 -9.72
CA GLY A 47 7.06 0.42 -8.40
C GLY A 47 6.71 1.34 -7.24
N LYS A 48 6.12 2.52 -7.51
CA LYS A 48 5.61 3.40 -6.46
C LYS A 48 4.39 2.75 -5.77
N VAL A 49 4.40 2.80 -4.44
CA VAL A 49 3.30 2.35 -3.58
C VAL A 49 2.61 3.57 -2.97
N CYS A 50 1.29 3.69 -3.16
CA CYS A 50 0.48 4.76 -2.59
C CYS A 50 -0.20 4.31 -1.28
N LEU A 51 0.32 4.78 -0.15
CA LEU A 51 -0.25 4.59 1.19
C LEU A 51 -0.03 5.86 2.01
N SER A 52 -1.00 6.25 2.83
CA SER A 52 -0.88 7.39 3.73
C SER A 52 0.22 7.19 4.78
N LEU A 53 0.39 5.95 5.25
CA LEU A 53 1.49 5.56 6.16
C LEU A 53 2.89 5.69 5.54
N LEU A 54 2.99 5.83 4.21
CA LEU A 54 4.24 6.04 3.49
C LEU A 54 4.41 7.50 3.04
N ASN A 55 3.51 8.39 3.46
CA ASN A 55 3.42 9.77 2.97
C ASN A 55 3.30 9.89 1.44
N THR A 56 2.83 8.85 0.75
CA THR A 56 2.61 8.83 -0.70
C THR A 56 1.14 8.98 -1.10
N TRP A 57 0.24 9.06 -0.11
CA TRP A 57 -1.19 9.30 -0.29
C TRP A 57 -1.73 10.17 0.85
N THR A 58 -2.88 10.81 0.63
CA THR A 58 -3.55 11.60 1.68
C THR A 58 -4.21 10.67 2.70
N GLY A 59 -4.01 10.93 3.99
CA GLY A 59 -4.71 10.26 5.09
C GLY A 59 -5.00 11.24 6.23
N ARG A 60 -5.66 10.77 7.29
CA ARG A 60 -6.00 11.57 8.47
C ARG A 60 -5.64 10.85 9.77
N GLY A 61 -5.20 11.60 10.77
CA GLY A 61 -4.95 11.09 12.11
C GLY A 61 -3.99 9.90 12.09
N ASN A 62 -4.43 8.77 12.63
CA ASN A 62 -3.66 7.52 12.75
C ASN A 62 -3.43 6.76 11.42
N GLU A 63 -3.94 7.28 10.29
CA GLU A 63 -3.64 6.76 8.95
C GLU A 63 -2.30 7.29 8.41
N VAL A 64 -1.78 8.37 8.99
CA VAL A 64 -0.50 8.98 8.60
C VAL A 64 0.61 8.41 9.48
N TRP A 65 1.83 8.34 8.94
CA TRP A 65 2.99 7.87 9.70
C TRP A 65 3.18 8.70 10.98
N ASP A 66 3.32 7.99 12.09
CA ASP A 66 3.57 8.53 13.41
C ASP A 66 4.79 7.80 14.01
N PRO A 67 5.91 8.50 14.31
CA PRO A 67 7.14 7.87 14.79
C PRO A 67 7.00 7.08 16.09
N GLU A 68 6.02 7.40 16.93
CA GLU A 68 5.84 6.79 18.25
C GLU A 68 4.97 5.52 18.20
N SER A 69 4.05 5.44 17.25
CA SER A 69 3.02 4.40 17.22
C SER A 69 2.98 3.57 15.93
N SER A 70 3.52 4.08 14.81
CA SER A 70 3.49 3.37 13.53
C SER A 70 4.54 2.27 13.45
N SER A 71 4.29 1.27 12.61
CA SER A 71 5.21 0.15 12.43
C SER A 71 5.22 -0.39 11.00
N ILE A 72 6.30 -1.07 10.64
CA ILE A 72 6.39 -1.81 9.36
C ILE A 72 5.26 -2.85 9.26
N LEU A 73 4.88 -3.49 10.38
CA LEU A 73 3.75 -4.42 10.40
C LEU A 73 2.46 -3.74 9.95
N GLN A 74 2.18 -2.53 10.43
CA GLN A 74 1.00 -1.77 10.01
C GLN A 74 1.01 -1.53 8.50
N ILE A 75 2.15 -1.17 7.91
CA ILE A 75 2.29 -1.01 6.45
C ILE A 75 1.97 -2.32 5.72
N LEU A 76 2.52 -3.45 6.18
CA LEU A 76 2.27 -4.76 5.57
C LEU A 76 0.80 -5.18 5.66
N VAL A 77 0.15 -4.95 6.81
CA VAL A 77 -1.28 -5.23 6.98
C VAL A 77 -2.11 -4.30 6.10
N SER A 78 -1.76 -3.02 5.98
CA SER A 78 -2.42 -2.08 5.07
C SER A 78 -2.28 -2.51 3.61
N LEU A 79 -1.12 -3.00 3.17
CA LEU A 79 -0.95 -3.56 1.82
C LEU A 79 -1.88 -4.75 1.59
N GLN A 80 -1.99 -5.68 2.54
CA GLN A 80 -2.84 -6.85 2.39
C GLN A 80 -4.34 -6.52 2.44
N GLY A 81 -4.75 -5.65 3.37
CA GLY A 81 -6.16 -5.37 3.64
C GLY A 81 -6.74 -4.25 2.77
N LEU A 82 -5.97 -3.21 2.48
CA LEU A 82 -6.45 -2.02 1.76
C LEU A 82 -6.07 -2.05 0.29
N VAL A 83 -4.87 -2.52 -0.06
CA VAL A 83 -4.40 -2.52 -1.45
C VAL A 83 -4.82 -3.81 -2.16
N LEU A 84 -4.36 -4.96 -1.68
CA LEU A 84 -4.59 -6.27 -2.31
C LEU A 84 -5.95 -6.90 -1.92
N ASN A 85 -7.02 -6.10 -1.99
CA ASN A 85 -8.37 -6.50 -1.57
C ASN A 85 -9.20 -7.12 -2.71
N SER A 86 -10.45 -7.54 -2.42
CA SER A 86 -11.33 -8.24 -3.37
C SER A 86 -11.97 -7.34 -4.43
N ARG A 87 -12.00 -6.01 -4.22
CA ARG A 87 -12.60 -5.03 -5.12
C ARG A 87 -11.62 -3.88 -5.42
N PRO A 88 -10.44 -4.16 -6.00
CA PRO A 88 -9.35 -3.18 -6.14
C PRO A 88 -9.66 -2.01 -7.08
N TYR A 89 -10.66 -2.15 -7.95
CA TYR A 89 -11.14 -1.05 -8.81
C TYR A 89 -11.56 0.18 -7.99
N PHE A 90 -12.14 -0.01 -6.81
CA PHE A 90 -12.62 1.08 -5.96
C PHE A 90 -11.51 1.71 -5.09
N ASN A 91 -10.27 1.24 -5.23
CA ASN A 91 -9.12 1.91 -4.62
C ASN A 91 -8.74 3.20 -5.36
N GLU A 92 -9.24 3.39 -6.58
CA GLU A 92 -9.07 4.63 -7.32
C GLU A 92 -9.90 5.76 -6.68
N ALA A 93 -9.30 6.95 -6.58
CA ALA A 93 -9.93 8.07 -5.91
C ALA A 93 -11.23 8.48 -6.62
N GLY A 94 -12.33 8.55 -5.87
CA GLY A 94 -13.63 8.97 -6.37
C GLY A 94 -14.48 7.85 -6.97
N TYR A 95 -13.97 6.62 -7.06
CA TYR A 95 -14.74 5.47 -7.55
C TYR A 95 -15.59 4.84 -6.45
N ASP A 96 -15.30 5.13 -5.19
CA ASP A 96 -16.09 4.81 -4.00
C ASP A 96 -17.59 5.18 -4.15
N LYS A 97 -17.91 6.26 -4.86
CA LYS A 97 -19.30 6.68 -5.15
C LYS A 97 -20.06 5.75 -6.12
N GLN A 98 -19.36 4.86 -6.82
CA GLN A 98 -19.93 3.89 -7.74
C GLN A 98 -20.26 2.56 -7.06
N ILE A 99 -20.00 2.45 -5.75
CA ILE A 99 -20.43 1.32 -4.94
C ILE A 99 -21.95 1.43 -4.77
N GLY A 100 -22.69 0.53 -5.41
CA GLY A 100 -24.14 0.40 -5.27
C GLY A 100 -24.57 -0.17 -3.92
#